data_AF-K2ACP4-F1
#
_entry.id   AF-K2ACP4-F1
#
_cell.length_a   1.000
_cell.length_b   1.000
_cell.length_c   1.000
_cell.angle_alpha   90.00
_cell.angle_beta   90.00
_cell.angle_gamma   90.00
#
_symmetry.space_group_name_H-M   'P 1'
#
loop_
_entity.id
_entity.type
_entity.pdbx_description
1 polymer ?
#
loop_
_entity_poly.entity_id
_entity_poly.type
_entity_poly.pdbx_seq_one_letter_code
_entity_poly.pdbx_strand_id
1 'polypeptide(L)'
;MPWVIVWATTPELGPIGALTATFSSDPAVMEAVESSAPILLSGGGTFLVFLFFHWLFIEPKNYGLYGERFFHSKGIWFYAVVSILLSAIVWFSLKENPMMAFGAVVGSTAFFITHGFKQNAEQSEKLLLKKELTDISKILYLEVIDATFSIDGVLGAFAFTLSVPLIVLGNGLGAFVLREFTVRNIDNIKKYLYLKNGAMYSILGLGTIMLIDSFGVEIPSWISPVMTFGVVGYFYWKSARHIKSSRIGS
;
A
#
# COMPACT_ATOMS: atom_id res chain seq x y z
N MET A 1 8.05 6.93 10.85
CA MET A 1 7.96 6.01 9.70
C MET A 1 8.55 6.61 8.42
N PRO A 2 8.11 7.78 7.90
CA PRO A 2 8.64 8.31 6.64
C PRO A 2 10.14 8.64 6.67
N TRP A 3 10.60 9.20 7.80
CA TRP A 3 12.02 9.46 8.06
C TRP A 3 12.90 8.20 7.99
N VAL A 4 12.41 7.03 8.45
CA VAL A 4 13.18 5.78 8.43
C VAL A 4 13.35 5.29 7.00
N ILE A 5 12.34 5.47 6.14
CA ILE A 5 12.38 5.08 4.73
C ILE A 5 13.37 5.97 3.96
N VAL A 6 13.37 7.27 4.23
CA VAL A 6 14.36 8.20 3.63
C VAL A 6 15.77 7.91 4.14
N TRP A 7 15.96 7.73 5.44
CA TRP A 7 17.27 7.37 5.99
C TRP A 7 17.81 6.04 5.43
N ALA A 8 16.94 5.04 5.22
CA ALA A 8 17.32 3.76 4.64
C ALA A 8 17.67 3.85 3.14
N THR A 9 17.15 4.84 2.42
CA THR A 9 17.39 5.04 0.98
C THR A 9 18.54 6.02 0.70
N THR A 10 18.82 6.95 1.61
CA THR A 10 19.95 7.89 1.56
C THR A 10 20.81 7.81 2.83
N PRO A 11 21.60 6.73 3.03
CA PRO A 11 22.39 6.53 4.25
C PRO A 11 23.50 7.57 4.46
N GLU A 12 23.91 8.27 3.41
CA GLU A 12 24.99 9.28 3.42
C GLU A 12 24.68 10.51 4.29
N LEU A 13 23.39 10.80 4.52
CA LEU A 13 22.95 11.98 5.30
C LEU A 13 22.94 11.72 6.83
N GLY A 14 23.08 10.47 7.28
CA GLY A 14 22.95 10.10 8.70
C GLY A 14 21.53 10.31 9.27
N PRO A 15 21.24 9.86 10.50
CA PRO A 15 19.87 9.87 11.05
C PRO A 15 19.34 11.29 11.27
N ILE A 16 20.15 12.15 11.88
CA ILE A 16 19.78 13.55 12.16
C ILE A 16 19.78 14.38 10.88
N GLY A 17 20.76 14.16 10.00
CA GLY A 17 20.84 14.86 8.72
C GLY A 17 19.69 14.48 7.78
N ALA A 18 19.26 13.21 7.75
CA ALA A 18 18.05 12.80 7.05
C ALA A 18 16.80 13.49 7.62
N LEU A 19 16.70 13.68 8.95
CA LEU A 19 15.57 14.37 9.58
C LEU A 19 15.55 15.87 9.20
N THR A 20 16.68 16.56 9.31
CA THR A 20 16.76 17.98 8.91
C THR A 20 16.58 18.15 7.42
N ALA A 21 17.14 17.25 6.59
CA ALA A 21 16.97 17.20 5.15
C ALA A 21 15.49 17.10 4.76
N THR A 22 14.74 16.24 5.45
CA THR A 22 13.30 16.06 5.26
C THR A 22 12.51 17.37 5.41
N PHE A 23 12.99 18.31 6.24
CA PHE A 23 12.32 19.58 6.55
C PHE A 23 13.01 20.82 5.96
N SER A 24 14.16 20.67 5.31
CA SER A 24 14.92 21.77 4.69
C SER A 24 14.74 21.78 3.18
N SER A 25 14.46 22.94 2.58
CA SER A 25 14.40 23.16 1.13
C SER A 25 15.81 23.25 0.50
N ASP A 26 16.76 22.44 0.94
CA ASP A 26 18.13 22.46 0.45
C ASP A 26 18.20 21.79 -0.94
N PRO A 27 18.73 22.45 -1.98
CA PRO A 27 18.88 21.87 -3.32
C PRO A 27 19.59 20.53 -3.33
N ALA A 28 20.59 20.32 -2.46
CA ALA A 28 21.34 19.07 -2.37
C ALA A 28 20.46 17.90 -1.88
N VAL A 29 19.42 18.20 -1.08
CA VAL A 29 18.47 17.20 -0.59
C VAL A 29 17.44 16.83 -1.65
N MET A 30 16.98 17.82 -2.43
CA MET A 30 16.07 17.55 -3.55
C MET A 30 16.75 16.64 -4.58
N GLU A 31 18.02 16.89 -4.91
CA GLU A 31 18.81 16.05 -5.83
C GLU A 31 19.07 14.64 -5.26
N ALA A 32 19.32 14.51 -3.95
CA ALA A 32 19.44 13.21 -3.29
C ALA A 32 18.12 12.41 -3.29
N VAL A 33 16.98 13.08 -3.13
CA VAL A 33 15.65 12.46 -3.18
C VAL A 33 15.28 12.06 -4.61
N GLU A 34 15.57 12.91 -5.61
CA GLU A 34 15.34 12.58 -7.03
C GLU A 34 16.21 11.43 -7.51
N SER A 35 17.50 11.39 -7.14
CA SER A 35 18.39 10.27 -7.49
C SER A 35 17.97 8.95 -6.83
N SER A 36 17.31 9.01 -5.69
CA SER A 36 16.76 7.85 -4.97
C SER A 36 15.32 7.51 -5.35
N ALA A 37 14.66 8.34 -6.16
CA ALA A 37 13.27 8.16 -6.58
C ALA A 37 13.05 6.82 -7.31
N PRO A 38 13.88 6.40 -8.28
CA PRO A 38 13.66 5.12 -8.97
C PRO A 38 13.70 3.91 -8.03
N ILE A 39 14.55 3.95 -7.00
CA ILE A 39 14.67 2.89 -5.98
C ILE A 39 13.38 2.82 -5.16
N LEU A 40 12.91 3.97 -4.68
CA LEU A 40 11.74 4.09 -3.84
C LEU A 40 10.45 3.75 -4.60
N LEU A 41 10.31 4.24 -5.83
CA LEU A 41 9.19 3.99 -6.71
C LEU A 41 9.12 2.52 -7.15
N SER A 42 10.25 1.91 -7.49
CA SER A 42 10.34 0.48 -7.81
C SER A 42 9.96 -0.40 -6.61
N GLY A 43 10.48 -0.08 -5.42
CA GLY A 43 10.16 -0.80 -4.20
C GLY A 43 8.71 -0.63 -3.77
N GLY A 44 8.22 0.61 -3.69
CA GLY A 44 6.83 0.90 -3.35
C GLY A 44 5.84 0.35 -4.37
N GLY A 45 6.15 0.46 -5.67
CA GLY A 45 5.35 -0.12 -6.74
C GLY A 45 5.24 -1.64 -6.63
N THR A 46 6.37 -2.33 -6.42
CA THR A 46 6.39 -3.78 -6.20
C THR A 46 5.56 -4.17 -4.97
N PHE A 47 5.71 -3.44 -3.86
CA PHE A 47 4.93 -3.67 -2.64
C PHE A 47 3.41 -3.55 -2.88
N LEU A 48 2.96 -2.47 -3.52
CA LEU A 48 1.53 -2.24 -3.79
C LEU A 48 0.95 -3.28 -4.76
N VAL A 49 1.72 -3.67 -5.78
CA VAL A 49 1.33 -4.76 -6.70
C VAL A 49 1.16 -6.07 -5.93
N PHE A 50 2.11 -6.42 -5.05
CA PHE A 50 2.01 -7.63 -4.25
C PHE A 50 0.83 -7.61 -3.30
N LEU A 51 0.55 -6.45 -2.68
CA LEU A 51 -0.63 -6.23 -1.84
C LEU A 51 -1.92 -6.48 -2.61
N PHE A 52 -2.02 -6.02 -3.85
CA PHE A 52 -3.15 -6.32 -4.72
C PHE A 52 -3.27 -7.81 -5.03
N PHE A 53 -2.18 -8.46 -5.45
CA PHE A 53 -2.19 -9.90 -5.76
C PHE A 53 -2.54 -10.75 -4.54
N HIS A 54 -2.09 -10.35 -3.36
CA HIS A 54 -2.43 -11.01 -2.11
C HIS A 54 -3.92 -10.95 -1.86
N TRP A 55 -4.50 -9.76 -1.94
CA TRP A 55 -5.95 -9.59 -1.84
C TRP A 55 -6.71 -10.35 -2.94
N LEU A 56 -6.20 -10.41 -4.17
CA LEU A 56 -6.85 -11.09 -5.29
C LEU A 56 -6.88 -12.61 -5.13
N PHE A 57 -5.84 -13.22 -4.57
CA PHE A 57 -5.72 -14.68 -4.49
C PHE A 57 -6.09 -15.24 -3.11
N ILE A 58 -5.77 -14.55 -2.03
CA ILE A 58 -5.82 -15.10 -0.66
C ILE A 58 -6.99 -14.53 0.15
N GLU A 59 -7.29 -13.24 0.03
CA GLU A 59 -8.32 -12.65 0.89
C GLU A 59 -9.75 -13.06 0.47
N PRO A 60 -10.60 -13.44 1.46
CA PRO A 60 -12.01 -13.69 1.23
C PRO A 60 -12.70 -12.37 0.85
N LYS A 61 -13.37 -12.37 -0.30
CA LYS A 61 -14.00 -11.17 -0.88
C LYS A 61 -15.39 -11.46 -1.42
N ASN A 62 -16.21 -10.42 -1.42
CA ASN A 62 -17.47 -10.42 -2.12
C ASN A 62 -17.20 -10.11 -3.60
N TYR A 63 -17.50 -11.09 -4.46
CA TYR A 63 -17.15 -11.06 -5.87
C TYR A 63 -17.88 -9.92 -6.59
N GLY A 64 -17.14 -8.88 -6.98
CA GLY A 64 -17.63 -7.73 -7.73
C GLY A 64 -17.43 -7.84 -9.24
N LEU A 65 -16.56 -8.74 -9.68
CA LEU A 65 -16.25 -9.02 -11.08
C LEU A 65 -16.23 -10.54 -11.32
N TYR A 66 -16.62 -10.96 -12.52
CA TYR A 66 -16.82 -12.37 -12.88
C TYR A 66 -15.55 -13.25 -12.71
N GLY A 67 -14.36 -12.65 -12.86
CA GLY A 67 -13.07 -13.36 -12.77
C GLY A 67 -12.50 -13.56 -11.36
N GLU A 68 -12.97 -12.81 -10.35
CA GLU A 68 -12.39 -12.86 -8.99
C GLU A 68 -12.58 -14.23 -8.30
N ARG A 69 -13.61 -14.98 -8.69
CA ARG A 69 -13.90 -16.33 -8.16
C ARG A 69 -12.90 -17.38 -8.64
N PHE A 70 -12.39 -17.23 -9.86
CA PHE A 70 -11.38 -18.14 -10.42
C PHE A 70 -10.04 -17.99 -9.68
N PHE A 71 -9.58 -16.75 -9.48
CA PHE A 71 -8.33 -16.48 -8.79
C PHE A 71 -8.35 -16.89 -7.31
N HIS A 72 -9.45 -16.63 -6.60
CA HIS A 72 -9.60 -17.04 -5.20
C HIS A 72 -9.59 -18.57 -5.04
N SER A 73 -10.15 -19.33 -6.00
CA SER A 73 -10.09 -20.80 -5.98
C SER A 73 -8.67 -21.38 -6.14
N LYS A 74 -7.72 -20.56 -6.58
CA LYS A 74 -6.33 -20.94 -6.89
C LYS A 74 -5.35 -20.24 -5.95
N GLY A 75 -5.72 -19.97 -4.70
CA GLY A 75 -4.91 -19.19 -3.74
C GLY A 75 -3.43 -19.60 -3.62
N ILE A 76 -3.11 -20.88 -3.79
CA ILE A 76 -1.72 -21.40 -3.78
C ILE A 76 -0.85 -20.79 -4.90
N TRP A 77 -1.45 -20.44 -6.03
CA TRP A 77 -0.76 -19.82 -7.17
C TRP A 77 -0.27 -18.40 -6.90
N PHE A 78 -0.71 -17.77 -5.80
CA PHE A 78 -0.23 -16.47 -5.37
C PHE A 78 1.30 -16.40 -5.37
N TYR A 79 1.97 -17.33 -4.67
CA TYR A 79 3.43 -17.31 -4.54
C TYR A 79 4.14 -17.51 -5.88
N ALA A 80 3.58 -18.34 -6.76
CA ALA A 80 4.14 -18.54 -8.11
C ALA A 80 4.00 -17.29 -8.98
N VAL A 81 2.81 -16.67 -8.99
CA VAL A 81 2.54 -15.45 -9.78
C VAL A 81 3.42 -14.31 -9.31
N VAL A 82 3.48 -14.07 -8.00
CA VAL A 82 4.27 -13.00 -7.40
C VAL A 82 5.76 -13.21 -7.60
N SER A 83 6.26 -14.45 -7.54
CA SER A 83 7.67 -14.76 -7.83
C SER A 83 8.04 -14.54 -9.31
N ILE A 84 7.18 -14.94 -10.24
CA ILE A 84 7.36 -14.67 -11.68
C ILE A 84 7.33 -13.16 -11.94
N LEU A 85 6.40 -12.45 -11.32
CA LEU A 85 6.25 -11.00 -11.45
C LEU A 85 7.49 -10.28 -10.91
N LEU A 86 7.99 -10.68 -9.73
CA LEU A 86 9.24 -10.14 -9.17
C LEU A 86 10.41 -10.36 -10.13
N SER A 87 10.53 -11.58 -10.65
CA SER A 87 11.60 -11.93 -11.59
C SER A 87 11.54 -11.07 -12.85
N ALA A 88 10.34 -10.80 -13.37
CA ALA A 88 10.15 -9.91 -14.50
C ALA A 88 10.51 -8.45 -14.16
N ILE A 89 10.02 -7.91 -13.04
CA ILE A 89 10.38 -6.54 -12.60
C ILE A 89 11.90 -6.42 -12.46
N VAL A 90 12.54 -7.33 -11.72
CA VAL A 90 13.99 -7.33 -11.52
C VAL A 90 14.74 -7.44 -12.85
N TRP A 91 14.30 -8.30 -13.77
CA TRP A 91 14.91 -8.44 -15.09
C TRP A 91 14.87 -7.14 -15.90
N PHE A 92 13.74 -6.42 -15.88
CA PHE A 92 13.63 -5.13 -16.55
C PHE A 92 14.42 -4.04 -15.82
N SER A 93 14.32 -3.97 -14.49
CA SER A 93 15.04 -2.97 -13.69
C SER A 93 16.55 -3.12 -13.77
N LEU A 94 17.09 -4.33 -13.88
CA LEU A 94 18.53 -4.57 -14.04
C LEU A 94 19.09 -3.98 -15.34
N LYS A 95 18.26 -3.81 -16.39
CA LYS A 95 18.69 -3.21 -17.66
C LYS A 95 18.85 -1.70 -17.57
N GLU A 96 18.05 -1.04 -16.73
CA GLU A 96 18.12 0.40 -16.52
C GLU A 96 19.08 0.76 -15.38
N ASN A 97 18.84 0.24 -14.18
CA ASN A 97 19.63 0.55 -12.99
C ASN A 97 19.59 -0.59 -11.96
N PRO A 98 20.75 -1.19 -11.59
CA PRO A 98 20.81 -2.22 -10.56
C PRO A 98 20.18 -1.83 -9.21
N MET A 99 20.25 -0.55 -8.82
CA MET A 99 19.63 -0.07 -7.58
C MET A 99 18.10 -0.07 -7.65
N MET A 100 17.51 0.11 -8.82
CA MET A 100 16.06 -0.03 -9.02
C MET A 100 15.62 -1.48 -8.81
N ALA A 101 16.43 -2.44 -9.30
CA ALA A 101 16.18 -3.87 -9.09
C ALA A 101 16.30 -4.24 -7.60
N PHE A 102 17.29 -3.67 -6.91
CA PHE A 102 17.40 -3.78 -5.45
C PHE A 102 16.16 -3.22 -4.75
N GLY A 103 15.68 -2.04 -5.18
CA GLY A 103 14.43 -1.44 -4.72
C GLY A 103 13.24 -2.39 -4.82
N ALA A 104 13.04 -3.05 -5.97
CA ALA A 104 11.98 -4.03 -6.16
C ALA A 104 12.07 -5.20 -5.16
N VAL A 105 13.27 -5.73 -4.95
CA VAL A 105 13.52 -6.82 -3.98
C VAL A 105 13.24 -6.35 -2.54
N VAL A 106 13.68 -5.15 -2.17
CA VAL A 106 13.37 -4.55 -0.86
C VAL A 106 11.87 -4.38 -0.68
N GLY A 107 11.16 -3.88 -1.70
CA GLY A 107 9.70 -3.76 -1.70
C GLY A 107 9.00 -5.10 -1.50
N SER A 108 9.43 -6.13 -2.23
CA SER A 108 8.92 -7.50 -2.09
C SER A 108 9.16 -8.07 -0.69
N THR A 109 10.34 -7.80 -0.11
CA THR A 109 10.74 -8.25 1.22
C THR A 109 9.90 -7.56 2.29
N ALA A 110 9.74 -6.24 2.19
CA ALA A 110 8.88 -5.46 3.07
C ALA A 110 7.44 -5.98 3.03
N PHE A 111 6.92 -6.34 1.85
CA PHE A 111 5.59 -6.95 1.72
C PHE A 111 5.49 -8.26 2.52
N PHE A 112 6.40 -9.20 2.32
CA PHE A 112 6.35 -10.49 3.02
C PHE A 112 6.57 -10.37 4.52
N ILE A 113 7.44 -9.46 4.96
CA ILE A 113 7.67 -9.18 6.38
C ILE A 113 6.39 -8.62 7.01
N THR A 114 5.86 -7.53 6.47
CA THR A 114 4.64 -6.87 6.98
C THR A 114 3.47 -7.84 6.99
N HIS A 115 3.29 -8.61 5.91
CA HIS A 115 2.23 -9.59 5.82
C HIS A 115 2.41 -10.76 6.81
N GLY A 116 3.63 -11.29 6.94
CA GLY A 116 3.95 -12.36 7.87
C GLY A 116 3.73 -11.95 9.32
N PHE A 117 4.10 -10.72 9.69
CA PHE A 117 3.82 -10.18 11.02
C PHE A 117 2.33 -10.06 11.29
N LYS A 118 1.55 -9.54 10.34
CA LYS A 118 0.09 -9.45 10.45
C LYS A 118 -0.55 -10.83 10.65
N GLN A 119 -0.17 -11.81 9.83
CA GLN A 119 -0.72 -13.17 9.91
C GLN A 119 -0.34 -13.86 11.24
N ASN A 120 0.91 -13.70 11.68
CA ASN A 120 1.39 -14.24 12.95
C ASN A 120 0.67 -13.60 14.15
N ALA A 121 0.40 -12.30 14.08
CA ALA A 121 -0.38 -11.56 15.08
C ALA A 121 -1.82 -12.10 15.17
N GLU A 122 -2.50 -12.29 14.04
CA GLU A 122 -3.86 -12.88 13.98
C GLU A 122 -3.91 -14.34 14.48
N GLN A 123 -2.89 -15.15 14.18
CA GLN A 123 -2.81 -16.53 14.67
C GLN A 123 -2.53 -16.60 16.17
N SER A 124 -1.63 -15.75 16.66
CA SER A 124 -1.33 -15.61 18.08
C SER A 124 -2.57 -15.18 18.86
N GLU A 125 -3.38 -14.27 18.31
CA GLU A 125 -4.66 -13.88 18.89
C GLU A 125 -5.61 -15.08 19.03
N LYS A 126 -5.81 -15.88 17.97
CA LYS A 126 -6.69 -17.07 18.04
C LYS A 126 -6.21 -18.12 19.04
N LEU A 127 -4.90 -18.30 19.16
CA LEU A 127 -4.30 -19.22 20.13
C LEU A 127 -4.40 -18.69 21.55
N LEU A 128 -4.26 -17.38 21.73
CA LEU A 128 -4.27 -16.72 23.02
C LEU A 128 -5.66 -16.33 23.49
N LEU A 129 -6.68 -16.22 22.64
CA LEU A 129 -8.10 -16.07 23.03
C LEU A 129 -8.64 -17.34 23.74
N LYS A 130 -7.92 -18.47 23.65
CA LYS A 130 -8.18 -19.68 24.44
C LYS A 130 -7.51 -19.66 25.83
N LYS A 131 -6.67 -18.66 26.12
CA LYS A 131 -6.07 -18.40 27.44
C LYS A 131 -6.43 -16.95 27.84
N GLU A 132 -6.29 -16.58 29.11
CA GLU A 132 -6.42 -15.15 29.44
C GLU A 132 -5.20 -14.40 28.89
N LEU A 133 -5.44 -13.44 28.00
CA LEU A 133 -4.39 -12.63 27.37
C LEU A 133 -3.62 -11.83 28.42
N THR A 134 -2.28 -11.90 28.41
CA THR A 134 -1.43 -10.94 29.12
C THR A 134 -1.46 -9.60 28.40
N ASP A 135 -1.53 -8.48 29.13
CA ASP A 135 -1.66 -7.13 28.55
C ASP A 135 -0.51 -6.75 27.60
N ILE A 136 0.67 -7.34 27.79
CA ILE A 136 1.84 -7.16 26.91
C ILE A 136 1.56 -7.68 25.49
N SER A 137 0.88 -8.83 25.36
CA SER A 137 0.58 -9.41 24.04
C SER A 137 -0.45 -8.58 23.28
N LYS A 138 -1.40 -7.95 23.98
CA LYS A 138 -2.37 -7.03 23.38
C LYS A 138 -1.70 -5.75 22.88
N ILE A 139 -0.76 -5.19 23.66
CA ILE A 139 -0.01 -3.99 23.28
C ILE A 139 0.82 -4.26 22.02
N LEU A 140 1.61 -5.34 22.01
CA LEU A 140 2.43 -5.71 20.85
C LEU A 140 1.58 -5.97 19.60
N TYR A 141 0.41 -6.57 19.74
CA TYR A 141 -0.52 -6.79 18.63
C TYR A 141 -1.05 -5.48 18.04
N LEU A 142 -1.55 -4.58 18.89
CA LEU A 142 -2.07 -3.29 18.45
C LEU A 142 -0.96 -2.46 17.78
N GLU A 143 0.25 -2.51 18.33
CA GLU A 143 1.41 -1.83 17.77
C GLU A 143 1.82 -2.39 16.39
N VAL A 144 1.80 -3.71 16.20
CA VAL A 144 2.10 -4.36 14.90
C VAL A 144 1.05 -4.00 13.85
N ILE A 145 -0.23 -3.95 14.22
CA ILE A 145 -1.32 -3.56 13.30
C ILE A 145 -1.19 -2.09 12.93
N ASP A 146 -0.96 -1.21 13.90
CA ASP A 146 -0.78 0.22 13.67
C ASP A 146 0.47 0.49 12.81
N ALA A 147 1.55 -0.25 13.05
CA ALA A 147 2.77 -0.18 12.25
C ALA A 147 2.53 -0.61 10.79
N THR A 148 1.85 -1.74 10.59
CA THR A 148 1.49 -2.26 9.27
C THR A 148 0.60 -1.27 8.51
N PHE A 149 -0.43 -0.74 9.17
CA PHE A 149 -1.33 0.24 8.59
C PHE A 149 -0.60 1.55 8.23
N SER A 150 0.36 1.97 9.05
CA SER A 150 1.18 3.13 8.77
C SER A 150 2.09 2.93 7.55
N ILE A 151 2.67 1.74 7.39
CA ILE A 151 3.56 1.40 6.26
C ILE A 151 2.79 1.45 4.93
N ASP A 152 1.60 0.84 4.86
CA ASP A 152 0.76 0.85 3.66
C ASP A 152 0.39 2.27 3.23
N GLY A 153 0.06 3.15 4.19
CA GLY A 153 -0.29 4.55 3.94
C GLY A 153 0.89 5.38 3.46
N VAL A 154 2.08 5.21 4.04
CA VAL A 154 3.29 5.95 3.64
C VAL A 154 3.78 5.50 2.27
N LEU A 155 3.81 4.20 1.98
CA LEU A 155 4.19 3.67 0.67
C LEU A 155 3.24 4.11 -0.43
N GLY A 156 1.92 4.13 -0.16
CA GLY A 156 0.93 4.66 -1.10
C GLY A 156 1.10 6.16 -1.36
N ALA A 157 1.51 6.95 -0.37
CA ALA A 157 1.72 8.38 -0.53
C ALA A 157 2.91 8.72 -1.46
N PHE A 158 3.93 7.86 -1.51
CA PHE A 158 5.04 7.99 -2.45
C PHE A 158 4.62 7.83 -3.93
N ALA A 159 3.43 7.28 -4.21
CA ALA A 159 2.86 7.29 -5.56
C ALA A 159 2.41 8.67 -6.05
N PHE A 160 2.30 9.64 -5.13
CA PHE A 160 1.82 10.99 -5.41
C PHE A 160 2.91 12.05 -5.26
N THR A 161 3.82 11.86 -4.29
CA THR A 161 4.88 12.83 -4.03
C THR A 161 6.05 12.18 -3.29
N LEU A 162 7.26 12.65 -3.58
CA LEU A 162 8.46 12.30 -2.84
C LEU A 162 8.70 13.25 -1.64
N SER A 163 7.88 14.29 -1.51
CA SER A 163 7.99 15.25 -0.41
C SER A 163 7.45 14.65 0.88
N VAL A 164 8.37 14.25 1.76
CA VAL A 164 8.02 13.66 3.05
C VAL A 164 7.16 14.58 3.93
N PRO A 165 7.38 15.91 4.02
CA PRO A 165 6.46 16.79 4.75
C PRO A 165 5.03 16.68 4.24
N LEU A 166 4.83 16.64 2.92
CA LEU A 166 3.51 16.46 2.32
C LEU A 166 2.91 15.09 2.66
N ILE A 167 3.73 14.03 2.68
CA ILE A 167 3.29 12.69 3.09
C ILE A 167 2.84 12.67 4.55
N VAL A 168 3.62 13.26 5.46
CA VAL A 168 3.30 13.33 6.89
C VAL A 168 2.01 14.11 7.11
N LEU A 169 1.86 15.27 6.47
CA LEU A 169 0.63 16.07 6.54
C LEU A 169 -0.56 15.34 5.94
N GLY A 170 -0.40 14.72 4.77
CA GLY A 170 -1.45 13.97 4.07
C GLY A 170 -1.94 12.77 4.89
N ASN A 171 -1.01 11.98 5.44
CA ASN A 171 -1.37 10.84 6.30
C ASN A 171 -1.98 11.28 7.63
N GLY A 172 -1.51 12.39 8.22
CA GLY A 172 -2.10 12.97 9.42
C GLY A 172 -3.54 13.44 9.20
N LEU A 173 -3.79 14.16 8.11
CA LEU A 173 -5.13 14.58 7.70
C LEU A 173 -6.02 13.37 7.37
N GLY A 174 -5.51 12.39 6.63
CA GLY A 174 -6.23 11.17 6.29
C GLY A 174 -6.66 10.38 7.52
N ALA A 175 -5.76 10.21 8.49
CA ALA A 175 -6.06 9.53 9.76
C ALA A 175 -7.14 10.28 10.57
N PHE A 176 -7.07 11.62 10.63
CA PHE A 176 -8.08 12.42 11.30
C PHE A 176 -9.45 12.30 10.63
N VAL A 177 -9.50 12.42 9.30
CA VAL A 177 -10.72 12.30 8.51
C VAL A 177 -11.34 10.91 8.66
N LEU A 178 -10.55 9.84 8.55
CA LEU A 178 -11.01 8.46 8.74
C LEU A 178 -11.55 8.23 10.16
N ARG A 179 -10.90 8.81 11.18
CA ARG A 179 -11.36 8.72 12.57
C ARG A 179 -12.72 9.38 12.74
N GLU A 180 -12.90 10.58 12.21
CA GLU A 180 -14.19 11.29 12.24
C GLU A 180 -15.28 10.50 11.50
N PHE A 181 -14.97 9.95 10.31
CA PHE A 181 -15.92 9.13 9.55
C PHE A 181 -16.31 7.83 10.28
N THR A 182 -15.35 7.19 10.96
CA THR A 182 -15.60 5.95 11.69
C THR A 182 -16.44 6.19 12.93
N VAL A 183 -16.16 7.25 13.69
CA VAL A 183 -16.94 7.62 14.88
C VAL A 183 -18.37 8.04 14.52
N ARG A 184 -18.55 8.71 13.37
CA ARG A 184 -19.84 9.33 13.00
C ARG A 184 -20.74 8.45 12.13
N ASN A 185 -20.24 7.39 11.48
CA ASN A 185 -21.00 6.68 10.44
C ASN A 185 -20.68 5.19 10.26
N ILE A 186 -20.25 4.49 11.31
CA ILE A 186 -19.81 3.08 11.25
C ILE A 186 -20.88 2.12 10.68
N ASP A 187 -22.16 2.42 10.90
CA ASP A 187 -23.29 1.57 10.48
C ASP A 187 -23.64 1.67 8.98
N ASN A 188 -23.21 2.74 8.29
CA ASN A 188 -23.45 2.89 6.85
C ASN A 188 -22.30 2.36 5.98
N ILE A 189 -21.07 2.28 6.50
CA ILE A 189 -19.90 1.79 5.75
C ILE A 189 -20.03 0.29 5.44
N LYS A 190 -20.59 -0.49 6.37
CA LYS A 190 -20.85 -1.93 6.19
C LYS A 190 -21.78 -2.26 5.01
N LYS A 191 -22.52 -1.28 4.47
CA LYS A 191 -23.44 -1.45 3.33
C LYS A 191 -22.74 -1.42 1.97
N TYR A 192 -21.52 -0.89 1.87
CA TYR A 192 -20.79 -0.77 0.61
C TYR A 192 -19.90 -1.99 0.34
N LEU A 193 -20.53 -3.08 -0.09
CA LEU A 193 -19.91 -4.38 -0.32
C LEU A 193 -18.69 -4.35 -1.26
N TYR A 194 -18.66 -3.42 -2.21
CA TYR A 194 -17.65 -3.33 -3.28
C TYR A 194 -16.61 -2.20 -3.10
N LEU A 195 -16.69 -1.41 -2.02
CA LEU A 195 -15.78 -0.30 -1.81
C LEU A 195 -14.33 -0.78 -1.61
N LYS A 196 -14.15 -1.91 -0.91
CA LYS A 196 -12.85 -2.56 -0.75
C LYS A 196 -12.25 -2.96 -2.10
N ASN A 197 -13.05 -3.51 -3.02
CA ASN A 197 -12.57 -3.89 -4.35
C ASN A 197 -12.06 -2.65 -5.10
N GLY A 198 -12.81 -1.54 -5.08
CA GLY A 198 -12.38 -0.27 -5.70
C GLY A 198 -11.06 0.27 -5.15
N ALA A 199 -10.87 0.21 -3.83
CA ALA A 199 -9.61 0.58 -3.20
C ALA A 199 -8.44 -0.30 -3.67
N MET A 200 -8.62 -1.63 -3.72
CA MET A 200 -7.56 -2.55 -4.14
C MET A 200 -7.21 -2.40 -5.63
N TYR A 201 -8.19 -2.19 -6.52
CA TYR A 201 -7.91 -1.88 -7.92
C TYR A 201 -7.16 -0.56 -8.09
N SER A 202 -7.42 0.43 -7.23
CA SER A 202 -6.68 1.69 -7.23
C SER A 202 -5.24 1.49 -6.76
N ILE A 203 -5.02 0.64 -5.75
CA ILE A 203 -3.69 0.22 -5.30
C ILE A 203 -2.89 -0.43 -6.43
N LEU A 204 -3.51 -1.32 -7.23
CA LEU A 204 -2.85 -1.90 -8.40
C LEU A 204 -2.43 -0.82 -9.40
N GLY A 205 -3.34 0.10 -9.72
CA GLY A 205 -3.06 1.19 -10.64
C GLY A 205 -1.92 2.09 -10.15
N LEU A 206 -1.94 2.44 -8.86
CA LEU A 206 -0.90 3.24 -8.21
C LEU A 206 0.45 2.51 -8.25
N GLY A 207 0.48 1.23 -7.86
CA GLY A 207 1.71 0.42 -7.91
C GLY A 207 2.27 0.30 -9.33
N THR A 208 1.39 0.16 -10.33
CA THR A 208 1.79 0.11 -11.74
C THR A 208 2.36 1.46 -12.21
N ILE A 209 1.73 2.57 -11.82
CA ILE A 209 2.24 3.91 -12.14
C ILE A 209 3.62 4.12 -11.50
N MET A 210 3.79 3.77 -10.22
CA MET A 210 5.10 3.88 -9.55
C MET A 210 6.17 3.04 -10.25
N LEU A 211 5.84 1.80 -10.67
CA LEU A 211 6.78 0.99 -11.44
C LEU A 211 7.14 1.68 -12.76
N ILE A 212 6.17 2.16 -13.53
CA ILE A 212 6.43 2.84 -14.81
C ILE A 212 7.25 4.12 -14.62
N ASP A 213 6.93 4.92 -13.61
CA ASP A 213 7.63 6.15 -13.26
C ASP A 213 9.09 5.87 -12.86
N SER A 214 9.34 4.74 -12.21
CA SER A 214 10.72 4.31 -11.90
C SER A 214 11.59 4.09 -13.15
N PHE A 215 11.00 3.75 -14.31
CA PHE A 215 11.71 3.60 -15.59
C PHE A 215 11.98 4.94 -16.31
N GLY A 216 11.72 6.08 -15.68
CA GLY A 216 11.96 7.41 -16.26
C GLY A 216 10.89 7.86 -17.26
N VAL A 217 9.74 7.18 -17.29
CA VAL A 217 8.56 7.70 -17.98
C VAL A 217 7.95 8.74 -17.06
N GLU A 218 8.23 10.02 -17.30
CA GLU A 218 7.63 11.12 -16.55
C GLU A 218 6.10 11.08 -16.69
N ILE A 219 5.43 10.50 -15.70
CA ILE A 219 3.98 10.50 -15.63
C ILE A 219 3.57 11.80 -14.95
N PRO A 220 2.75 12.65 -15.61
CA PRO A 220 2.23 13.84 -14.97
C PRO A 220 1.58 13.52 -13.62
N SER A 221 1.97 14.26 -12.58
CA SER A 221 1.57 14.01 -11.18
C SER A 221 0.06 14.01 -10.94
N TRP A 222 -0.74 14.57 -11.86
CA TRP A 222 -2.20 14.55 -11.81
C TRP A 222 -2.83 13.23 -12.29
N ILE A 223 -2.09 12.37 -13.02
CA ILE A 223 -2.60 11.09 -13.52
C ILE A 223 -2.85 10.11 -12.38
N SER A 224 -1.94 10.00 -11.41
CA SER A 224 -2.11 9.09 -10.26
C SER A 224 -3.37 9.41 -9.43
N PRO A 225 -3.64 10.68 -9.05
CA PRO A 225 -4.90 11.07 -8.42
C PRO A 225 -6.11 10.82 -9.31
N VAL A 226 -6.10 11.24 -10.57
CA VAL A 226 -7.26 11.11 -11.47
C VAL A 226 -7.64 9.65 -11.69
N MET A 227 -6.65 8.77 -11.89
CA MET A 227 -6.89 7.33 -12.02
C MET A 227 -7.46 6.75 -10.71
N THR A 228 -6.89 7.11 -9.56
CA THR A 228 -7.39 6.67 -8.25
C THR A 228 -8.82 7.13 -8.01
N PHE A 229 -9.12 8.42 -8.20
CA PHE A 229 -10.47 8.95 -8.05
C PHE A 229 -11.45 8.35 -9.07
N GLY A 230 -11.00 8.07 -10.29
CA GLY A 230 -11.79 7.42 -11.33
C GLY A 230 -12.15 5.99 -10.97
N VAL A 231 -11.19 5.18 -10.53
CA VAL A 231 -11.41 3.77 -10.15
C VAL A 231 -12.27 3.70 -8.88
N VAL A 232 -11.93 4.44 -7.83
CA VAL A 232 -12.72 4.49 -6.59
C VAL A 232 -14.14 5.00 -6.89
N GLY A 233 -14.28 6.06 -7.69
CA GLY A 233 -15.56 6.63 -8.08
C GLY A 233 -16.43 5.67 -8.88
N TYR A 234 -15.85 4.93 -9.82
CA TYR A 234 -16.55 3.90 -10.59
C TYR A 234 -17.07 2.77 -9.69
N PHE A 235 -16.24 2.25 -8.79
CA PHE A 235 -16.65 1.20 -7.85
C PHE A 235 -17.64 1.71 -6.81
N TYR A 236 -17.51 2.96 -6.37
CA TYR A 236 -18.48 3.62 -5.50
C TYR A 236 -19.85 3.73 -6.19
N TRP A 237 -19.89 4.18 -7.44
CA TRP A 237 -21.13 4.28 -8.21
C TRP A 237 -21.77 2.90 -8.47
N LYS A 238 -20.96 1.90 -8.81
CA LYS A 238 -21.41 0.51 -8.96
C LYS A 238 -21.99 -0.03 -7.64
N SER A 239 -21.35 0.25 -6.52
CA SER A 239 -21.82 -0.11 -5.17
C SER A 239 -23.13 0.60 -4.82
N ALA A 240 -23.24 1.90 -5.10
CA ALA A 240 -24.45 2.70 -4.86
C ALA A 240 -25.63 2.21 -5.72
N ARG A 241 -25.40 1.81 -6.97
CA ARG A 241 -26.43 1.19 -7.84
C ARG A 241 -26.90 -0.15 -7.28
N HIS A 242 -26.01 -0.98 -6.76
CA HIS A 242 -26.37 -2.27 -6.17
C HIS A 242 -27.24 -2.10 -4.91
N ILE A 243 -26.93 -1.14 -4.04
CA ILE A 243 -27.73 -0.78 -2.86
C ILE A 243 -29.11 -0.23 -3.26
N LYS A 244 -29.18 0.58 -4.32
CA LYS A 244 -30.46 1.13 -4.82
C LYS A 244 -31.35 0.06 -5.42
N SER A 245 -30.77 -0.93 -6.12
CA SER A 245 -31.52 -2.07 -6.68
C SER A 245 -32.02 -3.06 -5.61
N SER A 246 -31.28 -3.24 -4.51
CA SER A 246 -31.69 -4.13 -3.41
C SER A 246 -32.71 -3.50 -2.46
N ARG A 247 -32.88 -2.17 -2.47
CA ARG A 247 -33.97 -1.45 -1.76
C ARG A 247 -35.29 -1.39 -2.51
N ILE A 248 -35.32 -1.71 -3.81
CA ILE A 248 -36.54 -1.66 -4.64
C ILE A 248 -37.20 -3.05 -4.72
N GLY A 249 -36.53 -4.10 -4.25
CA GLY A 249 -37.03 -5.48 -4.21
C GLY A 249 -37.49 -5.98 -2.84
N SER A 250 -37.68 -5.09 -1.86
CA SER A 250 -38.26 -5.36 -0.53
C SER A 250 -39.49 -4.49 -0.32
#